data_AF-A0A800BPH2-F1
#
_entry.id   AF-A0A800BPH2-F1
#
_cell.length_a   1.000
_cell.length_b   1.000
_cell.length_c   1.000
_cell.angle_alpha   90.00
_cell.angle_beta   90.00
_cell.angle_gamma   90.00
#
_symmetry.space_group_name_H-M   'P 1'
#
loop_
_entity.id
_entity.type
_entity.pdbx_description
1 polymer ?
#
loop_
_entity_poly.entity_id
_entity_poly.type
_entity_poly.pdbx_seq_one_letter_code
_entity_poly.pdbx_strand_id
1 'polypeptide(L)'
;VMDRKDIDVGEGKIVTVYPAKKAGEYIGFAYETEGEGHGGPVEIMLGVDMEGGLWGISIMKHAETPGIGDAIENPEWQKQFKGMSLDTDFSLEDEGGDVQGISGATESSTAVAEGVGKGMELFEELKDKLAG
;
A
#
# COMPACT_ATOMS: atom_id res chain seq x y z
N VAL A 1 -22.74 -0.08 1.53
CA VAL A 1 -21.85 -1.25 1.43
C VAL A 1 -20.93 -0.95 0.26
N MET A 2 -19.62 -0.87 0.48
CA MET A 2 -18.67 -0.75 -0.63
C MET A 2 -18.66 -2.11 -1.33
N ASP A 3 -18.99 -2.15 -2.62
CA ASP A 3 -19.04 -3.40 -3.39
C ASP A 3 -17.61 -3.90 -3.61
N ARG A 4 -17.14 -4.92 -2.87
CA ARG A 4 -15.84 -5.54 -3.17
C ARG A 4 -15.89 -6.33 -4.47
N LYS A 5 -14.78 -6.40 -5.19
CA LYS A 5 -14.60 -7.24 -6.37
C LYS A 5 -13.34 -8.08 -6.24
N ASP A 6 -13.41 -9.33 -6.66
CA ASP A 6 -12.24 -10.20 -6.74
C ASP A 6 -11.70 -10.17 -8.17
N ILE A 7 -10.42 -9.83 -8.32
CA ILE A 7 -9.72 -9.70 -9.59
C ILE A 7 -8.64 -10.77 -9.69
N ASP A 8 -8.70 -11.59 -10.73
CA ASP A 8 -7.64 -12.55 -11.07
C ASP A 8 -6.51 -11.81 -11.80
N VAL A 9 -5.35 -11.71 -11.16
CA VAL A 9 -4.12 -11.07 -11.70
C VAL A 9 -3.15 -12.08 -12.31
N GLY A 10 -3.66 -13.26 -12.70
CA GLY A 10 -2.87 -14.34 -13.29
C GLY A 10 -2.21 -15.24 -12.25
N GLU A 11 -1.66 -16.35 -12.73
CA GLU A 11 -0.93 -17.35 -11.92
C GLU A 11 -1.72 -17.89 -10.70
N GLY A 12 -3.06 -17.80 -10.74
CA GLY A 12 -3.93 -18.21 -9.63
C GLY A 12 -3.99 -17.21 -8.48
N LYS A 13 -3.42 -16.01 -8.62
CA LYS A 13 -3.48 -14.93 -7.63
C LYS A 13 -4.77 -14.13 -7.82
N ILE A 14 -5.56 -14.06 -6.75
CA ILE A 14 -6.78 -13.25 -6.69
C ILE A 14 -6.53 -12.10 -5.72
N VAL A 15 -6.81 -10.89 -6.17
CA VAL A 15 -6.76 -9.68 -5.35
C VAL A 15 -8.17 -9.17 -5.15
N THR A 16 -8.59 -9.01 -3.90
CA THR A 16 -9.84 -8.33 -3.58
C THR A 16 -9.62 -6.83 -3.60
N VAL A 17 -10.37 -6.13 -4.44
CA VAL A 17 -10.39 -4.68 -4.54
C VAL A 17 -11.70 -4.10 -4.00
N TYR A 18 -11.62 -2.87 -3.48
CA TYR A 18 -12.72 -2.11 -2.91
C TYR A 18 -12.87 -0.80 -3.70
N PRO A 19 -13.68 -0.77 -4.77
CA PRO A 19 -13.81 0.39 -5.62
C PRO A 19 -14.51 1.56 -4.93
N ALA A 20 -13.97 2.74 -5.12
CA ALA A 20 -14.58 4.01 -4.78
C ALA A 20 -15.27 4.59 -6.01
N LYS A 21 -16.55 4.96 -5.87
CA LYS A 21 -17.34 5.56 -6.95
C LYS A 21 -17.91 6.91 -6.56
N LYS A 22 -17.93 7.85 -7.50
CA LYS A 22 -18.64 9.13 -7.40
C LYS A 22 -19.54 9.29 -8.61
N ALA A 23 -20.83 9.53 -8.38
CA ALA A 23 -21.83 9.65 -9.44
C ALA A 23 -21.86 8.46 -10.45
N GLY A 24 -21.49 7.25 -9.98
CA GLY A 24 -21.48 6.04 -10.80
C GLY A 24 -20.14 5.75 -11.50
N GLU A 25 -19.20 6.70 -11.50
CA GLU A 25 -17.88 6.56 -12.11
C GLU A 25 -16.86 6.12 -11.05
N TYR A 26 -15.89 5.28 -11.44
CA TYR A 26 -14.76 4.95 -10.57
C TYR A 26 -13.87 6.18 -10.39
N ILE A 27 -13.58 6.52 -9.13
CA ILE A 27 -12.64 7.59 -8.78
C ILE A 27 -11.35 7.03 -8.18
N GLY A 28 -11.33 5.74 -7.87
CA GLY A 28 -10.19 5.02 -7.30
C GLY A 28 -10.64 3.69 -6.72
N PHE A 29 -9.73 2.98 -6.08
CA PHE A 29 -10.03 1.73 -5.40
C PHE A 29 -8.97 1.47 -4.32
N ALA A 30 -9.36 0.66 -3.33
CA ALA A 30 -8.45 0.18 -2.31
C ALA A 30 -8.20 -1.32 -2.45
N TYR A 31 -7.03 -1.79 -2.03
CA TYR A 31 -6.64 -3.20 -2.09
C TYR A 31 -5.51 -3.49 -1.11
N GLU A 32 -5.36 -4.76 -0.77
CA GLU A 32 -4.36 -5.23 0.20
C GLU A 32 -3.07 -5.68 -0.51
N THR A 33 -1.95 -5.38 0.13
CA THR A 33 -0.61 -5.85 -0.22
C THR A 33 0.12 -6.19 1.08
N GLU A 34 1.34 -6.71 0.95
CA GLU A 34 2.19 -6.99 2.10
C GLU A 34 3.66 -6.74 1.79
N GLY A 35 4.41 -6.35 2.81
CA GLY A 35 5.86 -6.41 2.83
C GLY A 35 6.36 -7.31 3.93
N GLU A 36 7.64 -7.67 3.88
CA GLU A 36 8.25 -8.60 4.83
C GLU A 36 8.96 -7.84 5.94
N GLY A 37 8.39 -7.86 7.15
CA GLY A 37 8.96 -7.27 8.35
C GLY A 37 9.76 -8.26 9.18
N HIS A 38 10.31 -7.79 10.30
CA HIS A 38 11.08 -8.63 11.22
C HIS A 38 10.26 -9.77 11.82
N GLY A 39 9.00 -9.48 12.17
CA GLY A 39 8.05 -10.43 12.76
C GLY A 39 7.28 -11.26 11.73
N GLY A 40 7.52 -11.05 10.43
CA GLY A 40 6.75 -11.63 9.33
C GLY A 40 5.99 -10.57 8.53
N PRO A 41 4.93 -10.96 7.79
CA PRO A 41 4.24 -10.06 6.88
C PRO A 41 3.61 -8.85 7.60
N VAL A 42 3.80 -7.69 6.99
CA VAL A 42 3.10 -6.43 7.31
C VAL A 42 2.03 -6.23 6.25
N GLU A 43 0.77 -6.50 6.60
CA GLU A 43 -0.39 -6.35 5.72
C GLU A 43 -0.81 -4.88 5.66
N ILE A 44 -0.93 -4.35 4.44
CA ILE A 44 -1.14 -2.93 4.18
C ILE A 44 -2.32 -2.78 3.23
N MET A 45 -3.25 -1.91 3.58
CA MET A 45 -4.31 -1.45 2.68
C MET A 45 -3.85 -0.16 1.99
N LEU A 46 -3.88 -0.13 0.67
CA LEU A 46 -3.62 1.07 -0.13
C LEU A 46 -4.95 1.60 -0.66
N GLY A 47 -5.07 2.92 -0.79
CA GLY A 47 -6.12 3.56 -1.58
C GLY A 47 -5.50 4.38 -2.68
N VAL A 48 -5.84 4.12 -3.94
CA VAL A 48 -5.24 4.77 -5.11
C VAL A 48 -6.35 5.36 -5.99
N ASP A 49 -6.18 6.58 -6.49
CA ASP A 49 -7.08 7.11 -7.52
C ASP A 49 -6.86 6.48 -8.90
N MET A 50 -7.74 6.77 -9.85
CA MET A 50 -7.64 6.26 -11.21
C MET A 50 -6.42 6.77 -11.99
N GLU A 51 -5.73 7.81 -11.51
CA GLU A 51 -4.54 8.41 -12.12
C GLU A 51 -3.24 7.81 -11.55
N GLY A 52 -3.32 6.88 -10.60
CA GLY A 52 -2.15 6.27 -9.96
C GLY A 52 -1.58 7.11 -8.81
N GLY A 53 -2.35 8.08 -8.31
CA GLY A 53 -2.03 8.84 -7.10
C GLY A 53 -2.47 8.12 -5.83
N LEU A 54 -1.52 7.92 -4.90
CA LEU A 54 -1.78 7.29 -3.62
C LEU A 54 -2.56 8.24 -2.70
N TRP A 55 -3.79 7.88 -2.33
CA TRP A 55 -4.58 8.62 -1.34
C TRP A 55 -4.07 8.43 0.08
N GLY A 56 -3.40 7.31 0.32
CA GLY A 56 -2.79 6.96 1.58
C GLY A 56 -2.78 5.45 1.80
N ILE A 57 -2.27 5.06 2.96
CA ILE A 57 -2.17 3.67 3.39
C ILE A 57 -2.78 3.48 4.77
N SER A 58 -3.04 2.23 5.14
CA SER A 58 -3.32 1.82 6.51
C SER A 58 -2.64 0.49 6.77
N ILE A 59 -1.95 0.37 7.90
CA ILE A 59 -1.46 -0.92 8.38
C ILE A 59 -2.65 -1.71 8.93
N MET A 60 -2.84 -2.93 8.42
CA MET A 60 -3.96 -3.80 8.78
C MET A 60 -3.56 -4.83 9.83
N LYS A 61 -2.36 -5.40 9.68
CA LYS A 61 -1.83 -6.43 10.56
C LYS A 61 -0.31 -6.52 10.44
N HIS A 62 0.35 -6.78 11.55
CA HIS A 62 1.79 -7.07 11.59
C HIS A 62 2.13 -7.83 12.87
N ALA A 63 3.37 -8.32 12.97
CA ALA A 63 3.93 -8.94 14.16
C ALA A 63 5.24 -8.28 14.63
N GLU A 64 5.51 -7.05 14.19
CA GLU A 64 6.68 -6.27 14.58
C GLU A 64 6.81 -6.09 16.10
N THR A 65 8.04 -5.84 16.55
CA THR A 65 8.38 -5.75 17.98
C THR A 65 7.66 -4.57 18.65
N PRO A 66 6.87 -4.82 19.71
CA PRO A 66 6.18 -3.76 20.45
C PRO A 66 7.13 -2.72 21.04
N GLY A 67 6.80 -1.43 20.90
CA GLY A 67 7.60 -0.30 21.34
C GLY A 67 8.82 0.02 20.46
N ILE A 68 8.99 -0.69 19.33
CA ILE A 68 10.04 -0.43 18.34
C ILE A 68 9.41 -0.39 16.94
N GLY A 69 9.02 -1.54 16.42
CA GLY A 69 8.55 -1.70 15.04
C GLY A 69 7.07 -1.41 14.85
N ASP A 70 6.27 -1.46 15.92
CA ASP A 70 4.87 -0.99 15.93
C ASP A 70 4.73 0.52 15.68
N ALA A 71 5.84 1.26 15.69
CA ALA A 71 5.87 2.67 15.30
C ALA A 71 5.34 2.92 13.88
N ILE A 72 5.32 1.91 13.00
CA ILE A 72 4.69 1.98 11.67
C ILE A 72 3.19 2.24 11.74
N GLU A 73 2.53 1.97 12.86
CA GLU A 73 1.11 2.28 13.09
C GLU A 73 0.85 3.80 13.25
N ASN A 74 1.91 4.61 13.39
CA ASN A 74 1.78 6.05 13.59
C ASN A 74 1.13 6.74 12.37
N PRO A 75 -0.08 7.34 12.54
CA PRO A 75 -0.78 7.97 11.42
C PRO A 75 -0.04 9.19 10.85
N GLU A 76 0.77 9.89 11.64
CA GLU A 76 1.55 11.03 11.15
C GLU A 76 2.66 10.57 10.21
N TRP A 77 3.31 9.46 10.54
CA TRP A 77 4.31 8.85 9.66
C TRP A 77 3.66 8.31 8.39
N GLN A 78 2.51 7.63 8.48
CA GLN A 78 1.79 7.11 7.31
C GLN A 78 1.27 8.21 6.36
N LYS A 79 1.10 9.46 6.81
CA LYS A 79 0.66 10.56 5.93
C LYS A 79 1.63 10.88 4.81
N GLN A 80 2.92 10.55 4.96
CA GLN A 80 3.93 10.83 3.93
C GLN A 80 3.60 10.14 2.59
N PHE A 81 2.91 8.99 2.65
CA PHE A 81 2.56 8.21 1.46
C PHE A 81 1.49 8.91 0.60
N LYS A 82 0.74 9.85 1.17
CA LYS A 82 -0.30 10.57 0.43
C LYS A 82 0.32 11.47 -0.63
N GLY A 83 -0.11 11.27 -1.88
CA GLY A 83 0.36 12.02 -3.05
C GLY A 83 1.58 11.42 -3.73
N MET A 84 2.14 10.33 -3.20
CA MET A 84 3.11 9.50 -3.94
C MET A 84 2.44 8.87 -5.16
N SER A 85 3.22 8.52 -6.18
CA SER A 85 2.72 8.00 -7.46
C SER A 85 3.55 6.79 -7.93
N LEU A 86 3.23 6.28 -9.12
CA LEU A 86 3.99 5.21 -9.78
C LEU A 86 5.45 5.55 -10.06
N ASP A 87 5.80 6.84 -10.10
CA ASP A 87 7.17 7.30 -10.34
C ASP A 87 7.98 7.48 -9.03
N THR A 88 7.36 7.28 -7.87
CA THR A 88 8.01 7.38 -6.56
C THR A 88 8.96 6.20 -6.31
N ASP A 89 10.15 6.48 -5.81
CA ASP A 89 11.06 5.45 -5.32
C ASP A 89 10.68 5.09 -3.88
N PHE A 90 9.98 3.96 -3.70
CA PHE A 90 9.52 3.49 -2.39
C PHE A 90 10.63 2.87 -1.53
N SER A 91 11.90 3.07 -1.85
CA SER A 91 13.02 2.77 -0.94
C SER A 91 13.10 3.80 0.19
N LEU A 92 13.83 3.49 1.26
CA LEU A 92 14.03 4.48 2.33
C LEU A 92 14.96 5.61 1.88
N GLU A 93 14.80 6.82 2.44
CA GLU A 93 15.67 7.97 2.17
C GLU A 93 17.15 7.66 2.42
N ASP A 94 17.46 6.88 3.48
CA ASP A 94 18.83 6.43 3.79
C ASP A 94 19.41 5.47 2.75
N GLU A 95 18.55 4.87 1.92
CA GLU A 95 18.90 3.99 0.79
C GLU A 95 18.83 4.72 -0.56
N GLY A 96 18.44 6.00 -0.56
CA GLY A 96 18.34 6.86 -1.74
C GLY A 96 16.94 6.98 -2.34
N GLY A 97 15.91 6.41 -1.70
CA GLY A 97 14.51 6.57 -2.11
C GLY A 97 13.82 7.76 -1.46
N ASP A 98 12.49 7.75 -1.50
CA ASP A 98 11.63 8.88 -1.10
C ASP A 98 10.89 8.65 0.23
N VAL A 99 11.01 7.47 0.86
CA VAL A 99 10.28 7.13 2.09
C VAL A 99 11.13 7.42 3.33
N GLN A 100 10.62 8.28 4.21
CA GLN A 100 11.28 8.58 5.47
C GLN A 100 11.20 7.36 6.40
N GLY A 101 12.36 6.81 6.78
CA GLY A 101 12.45 5.73 7.76
C GLY A 101 12.10 6.18 9.19
N ILE A 102 11.65 5.24 10.02
CA ILE A 102 11.47 5.44 11.46
C ILE A 102 12.78 5.08 12.18
N SER A 103 13.31 6.01 12.96
CA SER A 103 14.53 5.80 13.74
C SER A 103 14.38 4.62 14.71
N GLY A 104 15.29 3.64 14.61
CA GLY A 104 15.26 2.42 15.42
C GLY A 104 14.32 1.32 14.91
N ALA A 105 13.57 1.56 13.84
CA ALA A 105 12.63 0.63 13.23
C ALA A 105 12.81 0.56 11.71
N THR A 106 14.06 0.47 11.26
CA THR A 106 14.43 0.44 9.83
C THR A 106 13.79 -0.74 9.11
N GLU A 107 13.90 -1.97 9.65
CA GLU A 107 13.32 -3.17 9.03
C GLU A 107 11.80 -3.05 8.86
N SER A 108 11.09 -2.56 9.89
CA SER A 108 9.64 -2.32 9.82
C SER A 108 9.28 -1.24 8.80
N SER A 109 10.08 -0.17 8.71
CA SER A 109 9.88 0.91 7.74
C SER A 109 10.07 0.41 6.32
N THR A 110 11.13 -0.36 6.06
CA THR A 110 11.40 -0.99 4.77
C THR A 110 10.26 -1.94 4.38
N ALA A 111 9.75 -2.75 5.30
CA ALA A 111 8.63 -3.64 5.04
C ALA A 111 7.38 -2.89 4.55
N VAL A 112 7.03 -1.78 5.20
CA VAL A 112 5.92 -0.95 4.74
C VAL A 112 6.22 -0.37 3.36
N ALA A 113 7.40 0.22 3.18
CA ALA A 113 7.78 0.89 1.94
C ALA A 113 7.77 -0.08 0.74
N GLU A 114 8.36 -1.27 0.89
CA GLU A 114 8.30 -2.35 -0.11
C GLU A 114 6.88 -2.82 -0.40
N GLY A 115 6.07 -3.01 0.65
CA GLY A 115 4.69 -3.44 0.49
C GLY A 115 3.89 -2.43 -0.33
N VAL A 116 4.04 -1.14 -0.03
CA VAL A 116 3.42 -0.04 -0.78
C VAL A 116 3.91 -0.01 -2.23
N GLY A 117 5.22 -0.12 -2.46
CA GLY A 117 5.80 -0.18 -3.81
C GLY A 117 5.22 -1.33 -4.64
N LYS A 118 5.21 -2.56 -4.10
CA LYS A 118 4.57 -3.73 -4.73
C LYS A 118 3.09 -3.49 -5.01
N GLY A 119 2.39 -2.82 -4.10
CA GLY A 119 1.00 -2.43 -4.28
C GLY A 119 0.84 -1.49 -5.47
N MET A 120 1.68 -0.46 -5.58
CA MET A 120 1.65 0.50 -6.68
C MET A 120 2.00 -0.16 -8.03
N GLU A 121 2.92 -1.13 -8.06
CA GLU A 121 3.22 -1.91 -9.28
C GLU A 121 2.01 -2.72 -9.79
N LEU A 122 1.17 -3.24 -8.88
CA LEU A 122 -0.04 -3.99 -9.22
C LEU A 122 -1.19 -3.10 -9.72
N PHE A 123 -1.11 -1.78 -9.50
CA PHE A 123 -2.22 -0.85 -9.71
C PHE A 123 -2.77 -0.91 -11.14
N GLU A 124 -1.91 -0.81 -12.17
CA GLU A 124 -2.38 -0.73 -13.56
C GLU A 124 -3.10 -2.00 -14.01
N GLU A 125 -2.61 -3.19 -13.60
CA GLU A 125 -3.29 -4.45 -13.91
C GLU A 125 -4.67 -4.53 -13.23
N LEU A 126 -4.75 -4.12 -11.96
CA LEU A 126 -6.03 -4.09 -11.23
C LEU A 126 -7.00 -3.09 -11.85
N LYS A 127 -6.51 -1.92 -12.23
CA LYS A 127 -7.30 -0.86 -12.88
C LYS A 127 -7.86 -1.33 -14.22
N ASP A 128 -7.04 -1.93 -15.07
CA ASP A 128 -7.46 -2.44 -16.39
C ASP A 128 -8.56 -3.49 -16.25
N LYS A 129 -8.42 -4.43 -15.30
CA LYS A 129 -9.42 -5.47 -15.05
C LYS A 129 -10.66 -4.97 -14.31
N LEU A 130 -10.55 -3.88 -13.55
CA LEU A 130 -11.68 -3.27 -12.86
C LEU A 130 -12.58 -2.46 -13.81
N ALA A 131 -11.94 -1.78 -14.77
CA ALA A 131 -12.58 -0.91 -15.75
C ALA A 131 -13.04 -1.64 -17.03
N GLY A 132 -12.41 -2.77 -17.36
CA GLY A 132 -12.85 -3.70 -18.41
C GLY A 132 -14.08 -4.51 -18.03
#